data_AF-A0A8J7B1M2-F1
#
_entry.id   AF-A0A8J7B1M2-F1
#
_cell.length_a   1.000
_cell.length_b   1.000
_cell.length_c   1.000
_cell.angle_alpha   90.00
_cell.angle_beta   90.00
_cell.angle_gamma   90.00
#
_symmetry.space_group_name_H-M   'P 1'
#
loop_
_entity.id
_entity.type
_entity.pdbx_description
1 polymer ?
#
loop_
_entity_poly.entity_id
_entity_poly.type
_entity_poly.pdbx_seq_one_letter_code
_entity_poly.pdbx_strand_id
1 'polypeptide(L)'
;MATRLWNFLTTDIGDLVSLKTIDGAADAAAAVLGLAEVLATEGPNVQKLAPLVAQLDSLLDALNSPLGKLVGATLPFVSIGTGLLTFYLEATKQKPTLAQSVALVSQAAYLESFQEFVKQHPKVEQWLIAKDGTPQAKAITPAVKALGNIELTDKEARFAMLYFHQSALAKAFNEALNARLVQLGAKPEQANRISEAVAKNTNRHMRNAIADAAPDIQRIADWYRTGGDQVFEKYLSIDSYLDEAIAPCPHQPVFAESFTYSDIYVPLKAQALTSAGETDSAEEPFVLEAWAKQCLN
;
A
#
# COMPACT_ATOMS: atom_id res chain seq x y z
N MET A 1 3.59 -5.51 12.82
CA MET A 1 3.73 -4.04 13.02
C MET A 1 3.28 -3.36 11.74
N ALA A 2 2.51 -2.28 11.86
CA ALA A 2 2.08 -1.49 10.71
C ALA A 2 3.16 -0.45 10.40
N THR A 3 3.47 -0.23 9.11
CA THR A 3 4.51 0.71 8.68
C THR A 3 3.88 1.83 7.88
N ARG A 4 4.17 3.09 8.23
CA ARG A 4 3.79 4.23 7.37
C ARG A 4 4.58 4.23 6.08
N LEU A 5 3.94 4.66 4.99
CA LEU A 5 4.46 4.47 3.62
C LEU A 5 5.87 5.01 3.36
N TRP A 6 6.28 6.08 4.06
CA TRP A 6 7.56 6.76 3.84
C TRP A 6 8.40 6.94 5.10
N ASN A 7 7.79 6.89 6.29
CA ASN A 7 8.46 7.24 7.54
C ASN A 7 9.72 6.42 7.85
N PHE A 8 9.80 5.18 7.41
CA PHE A 8 10.98 4.36 7.65
C PHE A 8 12.21 4.89 6.91
N LEU A 9 12.03 5.59 5.78
CA LEU A 9 13.12 6.27 5.07
C LEU A 9 13.56 7.56 5.76
N THR A 10 12.67 8.26 6.46
CA THR A 10 12.99 9.55 7.10
C THR A 10 13.40 9.40 8.56
N THR A 11 12.87 8.40 9.27
CA THR A 11 13.15 8.13 10.68
C THR A 11 14.44 7.31 10.79
N ASP A 12 14.47 6.10 10.25
CA ASP A 12 15.61 5.18 10.43
C ASP A 12 16.89 5.72 9.78
N ILE A 13 16.78 6.41 8.65
CA ILE A 13 17.95 6.99 7.94
C ILE A 13 18.27 8.39 8.46
N GLY A 14 17.27 9.18 8.85
CA GLY A 14 17.49 10.52 9.41
C GLY A 14 18.30 10.52 10.70
N ASP A 15 18.16 9.46 11.49
CA ASP A 15 18.98 9.25 12.69
C ASP A 15 20.43 8.84 12.36
N LEU A 16 20.67 8.25 11.18
CA LEU A 16 21.98 7.72 10.76
C LEU A 16 22.80 8.69 9.92
N VAL A 17 22.13 9.43 9.04
CA VAL A 17 22.71 10.42 8.15
C VAL A 17 22.14 11.74 8.65
N SER A 18 22.97 12.68 9.12
CA SER A 18 22.46 13.99 9.59
C SER A 18 21.75 14.73 8.44
N LEU A 19 20.48 14.42 8.23
CA LEU A 19 19.63 14.95 7.18
C LEU A 19 19.32 16.39 7.56
N LYS A 20 20.07 17.33 6.98
CA LYS A 20 19.62 18.71 6.95
C LYS A 20 18.49 18.78 5.94
N THR A 21 17.28 19.05 6.42
CA THR A 21 16.21 19.58 5.58
C THR A 21 16.77 20.82 4.88
N ILE A 22 16.97 20.71 3.56
CA ILE A 22 17.34 21.88 2.77
C ILE A 22 16.06 22.70 2.66
N ASP A 23 16.04 23.88 3.28
CA ASP A 23 15.00 24.90 3.10
C ASP A 23 15.05 25.40 1.65
N GLY A 24 14.53 24.60 0.75
CA GLY A 24 14.25 24.93 -0.62
C GLY A 24 12.93 24.26 -0.94
N ALA A 25 11.88 25.05 -1.14
CA ALA A 25 10.59 24.58 -1.61
C ALA A 25 10.73 24.07 -3.06
N ALA A 26 11.44 22.96 -3.24
CA ALA A 26 11.45 22.23 -4.49
C ALA A 26 10.04 21.66 -4.68
N ASP A 27 9.49 21.86 -5.88
CA ASP A 27 8.24 21.23 -6.33
C ASP A 27 8.38 19.70 -6.12
N ALA A 28 7.41 19.02 -5.49
CA ALA A 28 7.54 17.60 -5.12
C ALA A 28 7.87 16.69 -6.33
N ALA A 29 7.33 17.01 -7.52
CA ALA A 29 7.73 16.34 -8.76
C ALA A 29 9.21 16.55 -9.10
N ALA A 30 9.80 17.72 -8.84
CA ALA A 30 11.23 17.94 -9.06
C ALA A 30 12.08 17.08 -8.12
N ALA A 31 11.67 16.90 -6.86
CA ALA A 31 12.34 15.99 -5.93
C ALA A 31 12.25 14.53 -6.40
N VAL A 32 11.07 14.08 -6.83
CA VAL A 32 10.88 12.72 -7.37
C VAL A 32 11.67 12.49 -8.66
N LEU A 33 11.71 13.48 -9.57
CA LEU A 33 12.52 13.40 -10.78
C LEU A 33 14.01 13.42 -10.47
N GLY A 34 14.44 14.20 -9.48
CA GLY A 34 15.82 14.18 -8.97
C GLY A 34 16.19 12.82 -8.40
N LEU A 35 15.29 12.14 -7.68
CA LEU A 35 15.52 10.76 -7.21
C LEU A 35 15.73 9.82 -8.41
N ALA A 36 14.89 9.91 -9.43
CA ALA A 36 15.01 9.11 -10.64
C ALA A 36 16.35 9.34 -11.35
N GLU A 37 16.77 10.60 -11.48
CA GLU A 37 18.02 10.97 -12.13
C GLU A 37 19.25 10.48 -11.37
N VAL A 38 19.31 10.69 -10.05
CA VAL A 38 20.42 10.22 -9.21
C VAL A 38 20.50 8.69 -9.26
N LEU A 39 19.38 7.98 -9.14
CA LEU A 39 19.36 6.52 -9.23
C LEU A 39 19.81 6.01 -10.60
N ALA A 40 19.42 6.68 -11.68
CA ALA A 40 19.79 6.29 -13.04
C ALA A 40 21.27 6.55 -13.36
N THR A 41 21.86 7.61 -12.80
CA THR A 41 23.22 8.07 -13.16
C THR A 41 24.29 7.63 -12.18
N GLU A 42 23.94 7.54 -10.90
CA GLU A 42 24.88 7.32 -9.80
C GLU A 42 24.50 6.13 -8.91
N GLY A 43 23.36 5.50 -9.16
CA GLY A 43 22.86 4.40 -8.33
C GLY A 43 22.40 4.87 -6.94
N PRO A 44 22.37 3.97 -5.94
CA PRO A 44 21.85 4.23 -4.59
C PRO A 44 22.77 5.13 -3.73
N ASN A 45 23.37 6.18 -4.32
CA ASN A 45 24.31 7.06 -3.64
C ASN A 45 23.67 7.80 -2.46
N VAL A 46 24.00 7.33 -1.25
CA VAL A 46 23.40 7.80 0.00
C VAL A 46 23.52 9.31 0.19
N GLN A 47 24.66 9.92 -0.16
CA GLN A 47 24.90 11.35 0.07
C GLN A 47 24.01 12.25 -0.80
N LYS A 48 23.64 11.78 -1.99
CA LYS A 48 22.79 12.55 -2.93
C LYS A 48 21.31 12.24 -2.78
N LEU A 49 20.96 11.01 -2.42
CA LEU A 49 19.56 10.61 -2.23
C LEU A 49 18.99 11.10 -0.90
N ALA A 50 19.79 11.07 0.17
CA ALA A 50 19.44 11.56 1.50
C ALA A 50 18.65 12.90 1.51
N PRO A 51 19.16 14.00 0.92
CA PRO A 51 18.45 15.28 0.95
C PRO A 51 17.15 15.27 0.14
N LEU A 52 17.05 14.47 -0.93
CA LEU A 52 15.83 14.35 -1.74
C LEU A 52 14.75 13.53 -1.02
N VAL A 53 15.15 12.46 -0.33
CA VAL A 53 14.25 11.64 0.51
C VAL A 53 13.68 12.47 1.65
N ALA A 54 14.48 13.35 2.26
CA ALA A 54 14.06 14.22 3.35
C ALA A 54 13.06 15.32 2.95
N GLN A 55 12.93 15.63 1.64
CA GLN A 55 12.01 16.65 1.12
C GLN A 55 10.61 16.11 0.82
N LEU A 56 10.43 14.79 0.85
CA LEU A 56 9.20 14.12 0.47
C LEU A 56 8.58 13.47 1.70
N ASP A 57 7.24 13.47 1.75
CA ASP A 57 6.46 12.65 2.67
C ASP A 57 5.94 11.38 1.97
N SER A 58 6.00 11.35 0.63
CA SER A 58 5.63 10.23 -0.24
C SER A 58 6.13 10.48 -1.68
N LEU A 59 6.38 9.44 -2.47
CA LEU A 59 6.58 9.62 -3.93
C LEU A 59 5.31 10.19 -4.60
N LEU A 60 4.13 9.86 -4.06
CA LEU A 60 2.86 10.33 -4.59
C LEU A 60 2.60 11.81 -4.26
N ASP A 61 3.45 12.46 -3.46
CA ASP A 61 3.42 13.93 -3.34
C ASP A 61 3.67 14.61 -4.68
N ALA A 62 4.35 13.95 -5.62
CA ALA A 62 4.50 14.42 -6.99
C ALA A 62 3.15 14.63 -7.70
N LEU A 63 2.06 14.02 -7.23
CA LEU A 63 0.72 14.30 -7.75
C LEU A 63 0.23 15.72 -7.40
N ASN A 64 0.75 16.34 -6.33
CA ASN A 64 0.45 17.75 -6.00
C ASN A 64 1.15 18.76 -6.89
N SER A 65 2.14 18.32 -7.67
CA SER A 65 2.85 19.15 -8.62
C SER A 65 2.10 19.25 -9.96
N PRO A 66 2.52 20.15 -10.87
CA PRO A 66 2.03 20.17 -12.24
C PRO A 66 2.22 18.80 -12.91
N LEU A 67 1.10 18.11 -13.18
CA LEU A 67 1.11 16.72 -13.64
C LEU A 67 1.71 16.56 -15.04
N GLY A 68 1.66 17.59 -15.89
CA GLY A 68 2.28 17.58 -17.21
C GLY A 68 3.80 17.40 -17.14
N LYS A 69 4.46 18.04 -16.17
CA LYS A 69 5.89 17.81 -15.88
C LYS A 69 6.19 16.37 -15.49
N LEU A 70 5.33 15.77 -14.67
CA LEU A 70 5.51 14.41 -14.16
C LEU A 70 5.40 13.38 -15.30
N VAL A 71 4.37 13.51 -16.13
CA VAL A 71 4.11 12.57 -17.22
C VAL A 71 5.02 12.78 -18.43
N GLY A 72 5.52 14.01 -18.62
CA GLY A 72 6.51 14.35 -19.64
C GLY A 72 7.93 13.90 -19.34
N ALA A 73 8.19 13.34 -18.14
CA ALA A 73 9.47 12.77 -17.80
C ALA A 73 9.80 11.53 -18.65
N THR A 74 11.05 11.40 -19.05
CA THR A 74 11.53 10.27 -19.85
C THR A 74 12.02 9.10 -18.99
N LEU A 75 12.38 9.38 -17.73
CA LEU A 75 12.89 8.37 -16.80
C LEU A 75 11.74 7.52 -16.21
N PRO A 76 11.93 6.19 -16.10
CA PRO A 76 10.95 5.30 -15.49
C PRO A 76 10.94 5.44 -13.96
N PHE A 77 9.76 5.60 -13.38
CA PHE A 77 9.55 5.73 -11.94
C PHE A 77 9.75 4.41 -11.20
N VAL A 78 9.53 3.27 -11.84
CA VAL A 78 9.66 1.94 -11.21
C VAL A 78 11.02 1.75 -10.53
N SER A 79 12.08 2.24 -11.19
CA SER A 79 13.46 2.18 -10.69
C SER A 79 13.67 2.94 -9.36
N ILE A 80 12.81 3.91 -9.06
CA ILE A 80 12.85 4.67 -7.80
C ILE A 80 12.52 3.75 -6.63
N GLY A 81 11.47 2.93 -6.76
CA GLY A 81 11.03 2.05 -5.68
C GLY A 81 12.13 1.04 -5.30
N THR A 82 12.77 0.42 -6.28
CA THR A 82 13.86 -0.55 -6.05
C THR A 82 15.13 0.14 -5.58
N GLY A 83 15.51 1.26 -6.20
CA GLY A 83 16.68 2.05 -5.81
C GLY A 83 16.59 2.57 -4.37
N LEU A 84 15.41 3.01 -3.92
CA LEU A 84 15.19 3.43 -2.54
C LEU A 84 15.28 2.27 -1.53
N LEU A 85 14.92 1.04 -1.94
CA LEU A 85 15.10 -0.14 -1.09
C LEU A 85 16.58 -0.50 -0.95
N THR A 86 17.34 -0.44 -2.04
CA THR A 86 18.80 -0.64 -2.00
C THR A 86 19.46 0.47 -1.17
N PHE A 87 19.05 1.73 -1.34
CA PHE A 87 19.50 2.86 -0.51
C PHE A 87 19.21 2.62 0.99
N TYR A 88 18.01 2.15 1.35
CA TYR A 88 17.68 1.82 2.74
C TYR A 88 18.59 0.70 3.29
N LEU A 89 18.78 -0.37 2.51
CA LEU A 89 19.66 -1.47 2.88
C LEU A 89 21.12 -1.00 3.07
N GLU A 90 21.61 -0.14 2.19
CA GLU A 90 22.97 0.39 2.27
C GLU A 90 23.16 1.34 3.45
N ALA A 91 22.18 2.19 3.74
CA ALA A 91 22.23 3.16 4.82
C ALA A 91 22.08 2.51 6.19
N THR A 92 21.11 1.61 6.36
CA THR A 92 20.77 1.01 7.67
C THR A 92 21.49 -0.32 7.94
N LYS A 93 22.02 -0.97 6.90
CA LYS A 93 22.50 -2.37 6.93
C LYS A 93 21.42 -3.37 7.33
N GLN A 94 20.14 -2.98 7.27
CA GLN A 94 18.99 -3.83 7.58
C GLN A 94 18.15 -4.10 6.33
N LYS A 95 17.65 -5.33 6.21
CA LYS A 95 16.74 -5.67 5.10
C LYS A 95 15.35 -5.07 5.38
N PRO A 96 14.74 -4.36 4.41
CA PRO A 96 13.39 -3.84 4.58
C PRO A 96 12.40 -4.99 4.81
N THR A 97 11.36 -4.70 5.61
CA THR A 97 10.23 -5.61 5.80
C THR A 97 9.37 -5.69 4.53
N LEU A 98 8.49 -6.68 4.47
CA LEU A 98 7.59 -6.82 3.33
C LEU A 98 6.70 -5.58 3.16
N ALA A 99 6.11 -5.09 4.25
CA ALA A 99 5.30 -3.88 4.23
C ALA A 99 6.09 -2.66 3.75
N GLN A 100 7.31 -2.45 4.24
CA GLN A 100 8.18 -1.35 3.80
C GLN A 100 8.49 -1.42 2.30
N SER A 101 8.79 -2.62 1.80
CA SER A 101 9.06 -2.81 0.38
C SER A 101 7.84 -2.60 -0.51
N VAL A 102 6.69 -3.17 -0.14
CA VAL A 102 5.45 -2.98 -0.89
C VAL A 102 5.01 -1.51 -0.86
N ALA A 103 5.22 -0.81 0.26
CA ALA A 103 4.94 0.61 0.37
C ALA A 103 5.69 1.44 -0.68
N LEU A 104 6.99 1.22 -0.88
CA LEU A 104 7.76 1.97 -1.88
C LEU A 104 7.47 1.53 -3.31
N VAL A 105 7.48 0.22 -3.55
CA VAL A 105 7.29 -0.34 -4.90
C VAL A 105 5.90 0.01 -5.44
N SER A 106 4.86 -0.03 -4.61
CA SER A 106 3.50 0.33 -5.05
C SER A 106 3.38 1.79 -5.46
N GLN A 107 3.99 2.72 -4.73
CA GLN A 107 3.97 4.14 -5.09
C GLN A 107 4.69 4.39 -6.42
N ALA A 108 5.90 3.85 -6.58
CA ALA A 108 6.68 3.96 -7.82
C ALA A 108 5.94 3.34 -9.01
N ALA A 109 5.37 2.14 -8.83
CA ALA A 109 4.60 1.44 -9.84
C ALA A 109 3.29 2.17 -10.21
N TYR A 110 2.65 2.85 -9.25
CA TYR A 110 1.44 3.63 -9.51
C TYR A 110 1.74 4.86 -10.37
N LEU A 111 2.85 5.57 -10.08
CA LEU A 111 3.32 6.67 -10.92
C LEU A 111 3.71 6.21 -12.32
N GLU A 112 4.42 5.08 -12.43
CA GLU A 112 4.71 4.48 -13.74
C GLU A 112 3.43 4.16 -14.51
N SER A 113 2.47 3.53 -13.85
CA SER A 113 1.20 3.19 -14.48
C SER A 113 0.42 4.42 -14.93
N PHE A 114 0.50 5.53 -14.17
CA PHE A 114 -0.11 6.79 -14.58
C PHE A 114 0.61 7.40 -15.79
N GLN A 115 1.95 7.39 -15.79
CA GLN A 115 2.75 7.85 -16.92
C GLN A 115 2.46 7.03 -18.18
N GLU A 116 2.41 5.70 -18.09
CA GLU A 116 2.08 4.80 -19.20
C GLU A 116 0.67 5.08 -19.72
N PHE A 117 -0.33 5.22 -18.83
CA PHE A 117 -1.69 5.57 -19.22
C PHE A 117 -1.73 6.88 -20.03
N VAL A 118 -1.04 7.92 -19.55
CA VAL A 118 -1.03 9.22 -20.24
C VAL A 118 -0.34 9.15 -21.60
N LYS A 119 0.77 8.41 -21.72
CA LYS A 119 1.45 8.14 -23.00
C LYS A 119 0.55 7.42 -24.00
N GLN A 120 -0.31 6.50 -23.53
CA GLN A 120 -1.30 5.80 -24.37
C GLN A 120 -2.51 6.69 -24.74
N HIS A 121 -2.68 7.83 -24.08
CA HIS A 121 -3.79 8.75 -24.28
C HIS A 121 -3.32 10.20 -24.53
N PRO A 122 -2.83 10.53 -25.74
CA PRO A 122 -2.24 11.84 -26.05
C PRO A 122 -3.13 13.05 -25.76
N LYS A 123 -4.47 12.89 -25.84
CA LYS A 123 -5.42 13.96 -25.46
C LYS A 123 -5.36 14.29 -23.97
N VAL A 124 -5.14 13.30 -23.12
CA VAL A 124 -4.96 13.49 -21.67
C VAL A 124 -3.62 14.16 -21.42
N GLU A 125 -2.56 13.74 -22.09
CA GLU A 125 -1.23 14.35 -21.99
C GLU A 125 -1.25 15.84 -22.34
N GLN A 126 -1.78 16.19 -23.52
CA GLN A 126 -1.91 17.58 -23.97
C GLN A 126 -2.74 18.42 -23.00
N TRP A 127 -3.82 17.84 -22.46
CA TRP A 127 -4.65 18.50 -21.46
C TRP A 127 -3.89 18.76 -20.16
N LEU A 128 -3.14 17.79 -19.64
CA LEU A 128 -2.33 17.95 -18.42
C LEU A 128 -1.26 19.04 -18.60
N ILE A 129 -0.52 19.01 -19.72
CA ILE A 129 0.49 20.03 -20.04
C ILE A 129 -0.14 21.43 -20.13
N ALA A 130 -1.31 21.55 -20.77
CA ALA A 130 -2.02 22.83 -20.84
C ALA A 130 -2.48 23.36 -19.47
N LYS A 131 -2.64 22.47 -18.47
CA LYS A 131 -3.05 22.83 -17.12
C LYS A 131 -1.90 23.20 -16.18
N ASP A 132 -0.66 22.86 -16.51
CA ASP A 132 0.51 23.10 -15.64
C ASP A 132 0.72 24.58 -15.27
N GLY A 133 0.34 25.51 -16.13
CA GLY A 133 0.45 26.96 -15.89
C GLY A 133 -0.65 27.53 -14.98
N THR A 134 -1.65 26.74 -14.59
CA THR A 134 -2.80 27.23 -13.83
C THR A 134 -2.52 27.30 -12.31
N PRO A 135 -3.15 28.22 -11.57
CA PRO A 135 -3.04 28.26 -10.11
C PRO A 135 -3.44 26.94 -9.44
N GLN A 136 -4.43 26.24 -10.00
CA GLN A 136 -4.91 24.94 -9.53
C GLN A 136 -3.81 23.88 -9.60
N ALA A 137 -2.93 23.93 -10.61
CA ALA A 137 -1.80 23.01 -10.75
C ALA A 137 -0.73 23.18 -9.67
N LYS A 138 -0.76 24.27 -8.89
CA LYS A 138 0.17 24.48 -7.76
C LYS A 138 -0.48 24.24 -6.39
N ALA A 139 -1.79 24.02 -6.35
CA ALA A 139 -2.51 23.84 -5.10
C ALA A 139 -2.46 22.37 -4.63
N ILE A 140 -2.05 22.18 -3.38
CA ILE A 140 -1.94 20.87 -2.73
C ILE A 140 -3.32 20.35 -2.36
N THR A 141 -3.57 19.06 -2.63
CA THR A 141 -4.81 18.40 -2.22
C THR A 141 -4.68 17.74 -0.84
N PRO A 142 -5.69 17.82 0.04
CA PRO A 142 -5.70 17.09 1.30
C PRO A 142 -5.59 15.57 1.12
N ALA A 143 -6.19 15.03 0.06
CA ALA A 143 -6.16 13.60 -0.25
C ALA A 143 -4.74 13.09 -0.50
N VAL A 144 -3.89 13.84 -1.21
CA VAL A 144 -2.47 13.47 -1.39
C VAL A 144 -1.71 13.57 -0.07
N LYS A 145 -1.95 14.62 0.75
CA LYS A 145 -1.32 14.72 2.08
C LYS A 145 -1.67 13.55 3.01
N ALA A 146 -2.88 13.02 2.89
CA ALA A 146 -3.33 11.89 3.70
C ALA A 146 -2.56 10.59 3.41
N LEU A 147 -1.89 10.48 2.25
CA LEU A 147 -1.13 9.30 1.86
C LEU A 147 0.02 9.00 2.83
N GLY A 148 0.69 10.02 3.37
CA GLY A 148 1.78 9.85 4.33
C GLY A 148 1.35 9.19 5.66
N ASN A 149 0.04 9.20 5.95
CA ASN A 149 -0.53 8.60 7.17
C ASN A 149 -0.99 7.15 6.99
N ILE A 150 -0.91 6.61 5.77
CA ILE A 150 -1.34 5.24 5.52
C ILE A 150 -0.34 4.29 6.17
N GLU A 151 -0.87 3.42 7.01
CA GLU A 151 -0.13 2.33 7.61
C GLU A 151 -0.42 1.03 6.85
N LEU A 152 0.63 0.26 6.59
CA LEU A 152 0.55 -1.00 5.88
C LEU A 152 1.03 -2.13 6.79
N THR A 153 0.17 -3.12 6.99
CA THR A 153 0.52 -4.38 7.65
C THR A 153 1.06 -5.40 6.64
N ASP A 154 1.72 -6.46 7.13
CA ASP A 154 2.19 -7.54 6.25
C ASP A 154 1.04 -8.25 5.50
N LYS A 155 -0.15 -8.39 6.12
CA LYS A 155 -1.33 -8.98 5.46
C LYS A 155 -1.79 -8.10 4.30
N GLU A 156 -1.91 -6.80 4.52
CA GLU A 156 -2.30 -5.84 3.48
C GLU A 156 -1.24 -5.72 2.38
N ALA A 157 0.04 -5.80 2.74
CA ALA A 157 1.14 -5.80 1.79
C ALA A 157 1.08 -7.01 0.85
N ARG A 158 0.83 -8.21 1.41
CA ARG A 158 0.62 -9.44 0.61
C ARG A 158 -0.61 -9.35 -0.28
N PHE A 159 -1.71 -8.82 0.24
CA PHE A 159 -2.92 -8.59 -0.55
C PHE A 159 -2.65 -7.63 -1.72
N ALA A 160 -1.98 -6.51 -1.47
CA ALA A 160 -1.67 -5.51 -2.47
C ALA A 160 -0.74 -6.03 -3.58
N MET A 161 0.18 -6.95 -3.28
CA MET A 161 1.03 -7.56 -4.31
C MET A 161 0.27 -8.49 -5.27
N LEU A 162 -0.81 -9.11 -4.81
CA LEU A 162 -1.63 -10.01 -5.64
C LEU A 162 -2.72 -9.23 -6.36
N TYR A 163 -3.44 -8.39 -5.62
CA TYR A 163 -4.65 -7.71 -6.05
C TYR A 163 -4.58 -6.21 -5.73
N PHE A 164 -3.52 -5.51 -6.21
CA PHE A 164 -3.31 -4.10 -5.91
C PHE A 164 -4.58 -3.26 -6.09
N HIS A 165 -5.25 -3.39 -7.23
CA HIS A 165 -6.47 -2.64 -7.57
C HIS A 165 -7.64 -2.80 -6.58
N GLN A 166 -7.65 -3.85 -5.75
CA GLN A 166 -8.67 -4.09 -4.72
C GLN A 166 -8.18 -3.69 -3.31
N SER A 167 -6.90 -3.34 -3.17
CA SER A 167 -6.28 -3.07 -1.88
C SER A 167 -6.66 -1.70 -1.32
N ALA A 168 -6.50 -1.54 0.00
CA ALA A 168 -6.59 -0.25 0.66
C ALA A 168 -5.62 0.79 0.07
N LEU A 169 -4.44 0.37 -0.41
CA LEU A 169 -3.49 1.24 -1.10
C LEU A 169 -4.07 1.79 -2.40
N ALA A 170 -4.64 0.94 -3.25
CA ALA A 170 -5.27 1.42 -4.49
C ALA A 170 -6.43 2.36 -4.21
N LYS A 171 -7.25 2.09 -3.19
CA LYS A 171 -8.33 2.99 -2.79
C LYS A 171 -7.79 4.39 -2.46
N ALA A 172 -6.78 4.47 -1.61
CA ALA A 172 -6.21 5.74 -1.21
C ALA A 172 -5.47 6.46 -2.35
N PHE A 173 -4.71 5.73 -3.16
CA PHE A 173 -3.99 6.31 -4.30
C PHE A 173 -4.96 6.82 -5.36
N ASN A 174 -6.04 6.08 -5.62
CA ASN A 174 -7.10 6.50 -6.53
C ASN A 174 -7.85 7.72 -6.03
N GLU A 175 -8.10 7.82 -4.72
CA GLU A 175 -8.72 9.00 -4.12
C GLU A 175 -7.84 10.24 -4.33
N ALA A 176 -6.53 10.12 -4.09
CA ALA A 176 -5.56 11.19 -4.32
C ALA A 176 -5.48 11.62 -5.79
N LEU A 177 -5.34 10.67 -6.73
CA LEU A 177 -5.28 10.97 -8.16
C LEU A 177 -6.62 11.52 -8.68
N ASN A 178 -7.75 10.96 -8.25
CA ASN A 178 -9.08 11.44 -8.63
C ASN A 178 -9.29 12.89 -8.19
N ALA A 179 -9.07 13.17 -6.91
CA ALA A 179 -9.20 14.53 -6.35
C ALA A 179 -8.34 15.52 -7.13
N ARG A 180 -7.12 15.12 -7.49
CA ARG A 180 -6.21 15.94 -8.27
C ARG A 180 -6.73 16.20 -9.69
N LEU A 181 -7.19 15.17 -10.40
CA LEU A 181 -7.73 15.32 -11.75
C LEU A 181 -8.99 16.20 -11.77
N VAL A 182 -9.87 16.04 -10.78
CA VAL A 182 -11.07 16.88 -10.63
C VAL A 182 -10.69 18.33 -10.37
N GLN A 183 -9.71 18.58 -9.51
CA GLN A 183 -9.20 19.93 -9.24
C GLN A 183 -8.65 20.62 -10.51
N LEU A 184 -8.06 19.86 -11.44
CA LEU A 184 -7.59 20.35 -12.73
C LEU A 184 -8.72 20.54 -13.77
N GLY A 185 -9.94 20.19 -13.41
CA GLY A 185 -11.16 20.40 -14.20
C GLY A 185 -11.64 19.15 -14.96
N ALA A 186 -11.15 17.95 -14.63
CA ALA A 186 -11.75 16.72 -15.14
C ALA A 186 -13.13 16.50 -14.50
N LYS A 187 -14.03 15.86 -15.25
CA LYS A 187 -15.31 15.39 -14.68
C LYS A 187 -15.04 14.25 -13.69
N PRO A 188 -15.76 14.16 -12.56
CA PRO A 188 -15.55 13.11 -11.56
C PRO A 188 -15.55 11.69 -12.13
N GLU A 189 -16.44 11.40 -13.07
CA GLU A 189 -16.55 10.09 -13.71
C GLU A 189 -15.34 9.77 -14.58
N GLN A 190 -14.79 10.79 -15.26
CA GLN A 190 -13.59 10.64 -16.06
C GLN A 190 -12.35 10.47 -15.19
N ALA A 191 -12.22 11.28 -14.13
CA ALA A 191 -11.16 11.15 -13.14
C ALA A 191 -11.14 9.75 -12.51
N ASN A 192 -12.32 9.22 -12.18
CA ASN A 192 -12.47 7.87 -11.61
C ASN A 192 -12.05 6.77 -12.59
N ARG A 193 -12.46 6.88 -13.86
CA ARG A 193 -12.05 5.90 -14.89
C ARG A 193 -10.53 5.88 -15.08
N ILE A 194 -9.90 7.06 -15.03
CA ILE A 194 -8.44 7.18 -15.15
C ILE A 194 -7.78 6.51 -13.94
N SER A 195 -8.16 6.87 -12.71
CA SER A 195 -7.54 6.30 -11.51
C SER A 195 -7.75 4.78 -11.40
N GLU A 196 -8.93 4.27 -11.74
CA GLU A 196 -9.17 2.81 -11.81
C GLU A 196 -8.29 2.11 -12.85
N ALA A 197 -8.11 2.70 -14.03
CA ALA A 197 -7.25 2.14 -15.06
C ALA A 197 -5.78 2.09 -14.60
N VAL A 198 -5.31 3.15 -13.94
CA VAL A 198 -3.98 3.22 -13.32
C VAL A 198 -3.82 2.13 -12.25
N ALA A 199 -4.76 2.00 -11.33
CA ALA A 199 -4.68 0.96 -10.30
C ALA A 199 -4.65 -0.46 -10.88
N LYS A 200 -5.44 -0.74 -11.93
CA LYS A 200 -5.45 -2.05 -12.60
C LYS A 200 -4.11 -2.41 -13.23
N ASN A 201 -3.43 -1.43 -13.82
CA ASN A 201 -2.14 -1.65 -14.48
C ASN A 201 -0.93 -1.56 -13.52
N THR A 202 -1.10 -0.97 -12.34
CA THR A 202 -0.05 -0.88 -11.30
C THR A 202 0.52 -2.25 -10.90
N ASN A 203 -0.34 -3.28 -10.80
CA ASN A 203 0.07 -4.64 -10.43
C ASN A 203 1.17 -5.20 -11.36
N ARG A 204 1.08 -4.91 -12.66
CA ARG A 204 2.07 -5.34 -13.67
C ARG A 204 3.43 -4.71 -13.40
N HIS A 205 3.45 -3.40 -13.13
CA HIS A 205 4.67 -2.65 -12.82
C HIS A 205 5.29 -3.08 -11.49
N MET A 206 4.48 -3.36 -10.47
CA MET A 206 4.98 -3.90 -9.20
C MET A 206 5.70 -5.23 -9.40
N ARG A 207 5.11 -6.15 -10.16
CA ARG A 207 5.72 -7.47 -10.44
C ARG A 207 7.06 -7.34 -11.15
N ASN A 208 7.15 -6.46 -12.15
CA ASN A 208 8.38 -6.21 -12.88
C ASN A 208 9.47 -5.62 -11.95
N ALA A 209 9.11 -4.61 -11.14
CA ALA A 209 10.03 -4.00 -10.18
C ALA A 209 10.64 -5.01 -9.20
N ILE A 210 9.79 -5.89 -8.67
CA ILE A 210 10.19 -6.92 -7.70
C ILE A 210 11.11 -7.94 -8.38
N ALA A 211 10.81 -8.34 -9.61
CA ALA A 211 11.64 -9.28 -10.37
C ALA A 211 13.02 -8.69 -10.67
N ASP A 212 13.08 -7.41 -11.07
CA ASP A 212 14.33 -6.74 -11.43
C ASP A 212 15.25 -6.50 -10.22
N ALA A 213 14.68 -6.36 -9.02
CA ALA A 213 15.43 -6.14 -7.79
C ALA A 213 15.61 -7.42 -6.94
N ALA A 214 15.30 -8.59 -7.48
CA ALA A 214 15.38 -9.88 -6.80
C ALA A 214 16.71 -10.21 -6.07
N PRO A 215 17.91 -9.75 -6.50
CA PRO A 215 19.13 -9.95 -5.72
C PRO A 215 19.11 -9.23 -4.36
N ASP A 216 18.53 -8.03 -4.29
CA ASP A 216 18.58 -7.12 -3.13
C ASP A 216 17.33 -7.24 -2.24
N ILE A 217 16.20 -7.68 -2.79
CA ILE A 217 14.91 -7.81 -2.08
C ILE A 217 14.49 -9.27 -1.89
N GLN A 218 15.46 -10.14 -1.56
CA GLN A 218 15.33 -11.60 -1.40
C GLN A 218 14.04 -12.07 -0.72
N ARG A 219 13.53 -11.38 0.31
CA ARG A 219 12.30 -11.80 1.02
C ARG A 219 11.04 -11.78 0.14
N ILE A 220 10.92 -10.83 -0.78
CA ILE A 220 9.76 -10.75 -1.68
C ILE A 220 9.91 -11.77 -2.80
N ALA A 221 11.11 -11.83 -3.37
CA ALA A 221 11.43 -12.81 -4.40
C ALA A 221 11.28 -14.25 -3.88
N ASP A 222 11.71 -14.53 -2.66
CA ASP A 222 11.56 -15.83 -2.01
C ASP A 222 10.09 -16.16 -1.72
N TRP A 223 9.27 -15.18 -1.28
CA TRP A 223 7.84 -15.40 -1.08
C TRP A 223 7.15 -15.86 -2.38
N TYR A 224 7.45 -15.23 -3.52
CA TYR A 224 6.96 -15.67 -4.83
C TYR A 224 7.56 -17.03 -5.24
N ARG A 225 8.87 -17.23 -5.03
CA ARG A 225 9.58 -18.45 -5.46
C ARG A 225 9.13 -19.70 -4.70
N THR A 226 8.69 -19.57 -3.45
CA THR A 226 8.22 -20.71 -2.64
C THR A 226 6.73 -21.00 -2.79
N GLY A 227 6.03 -20.37 -3.74
CA GLY A 227 4.57 -20.53 -3.89
C GLY A 227 3.76 -19.90 -2.75
N GLY A 228 4.33 -18.89 -2.10
CA GLY A 228 3.70 -18.18 -1.00
C GLY A 228 2.46 -17.40 -1.43
N ASP A 229 2.33 -17.10 -2.72
CA ASP A 229 1.13 -16.56 -3.36
C ASP A 229 -0.04 -17.55 -3.29
N GLN A 230 0.14 -18.80 -3.71
CA GLN A 230 -0.91 -19.83 -3.68
C GLN A 230 -1.36 -20.15 -2.26
N VAL A 231 -0.41 -20.23 -1.33
CA VAL A 231 -0.71 -20.48 0.09
C VAL A 231 -1.45 -19.27 0.69
N PHE A 232 -0.98 -18.05 0.41
CA PHE A 232 -1.63 -16.85 0.92
C PHE A 232 -3.03 -16.66 0.30
N GLU A 233 -3.24 -16.88 -0.99
CA GLU A 233 -4.58 -16.82 -1.61
C GLU A 233 -5.56 -17.81 -0.97
N LYS A 234 -5.10 -19.03 -0.66
CA LYS A 234 -5.93 -20.02 0.03
C LYS A 234 -6.38 -19.52 1.40
N TYR A 235 -5.48 -18.97 2.20
CA TYR A 235 -5.84 -18.48 3.54
C TYR A 235 -6.53 -17.12 3.51
N LEU A 236 -6.23 -16.27 2.53
CA LEU A 236 -6.87 -15.00 2.30
C LEU A 236 -8.35 -15.19 1.97
N SER A 237 -8.70 -16.18 1.13
CA SER A 237 -10.11 -16.46 0.85
C SER A 237 -10.88 -16.92 2.09
N ILE A 238 -10.22 -17.64 3.01
CA ILE A 238 -10.80 -18.02 4.31
C ILE A 238 -10.95 -16.78 5.19
N ASP A 239 -9.91 -15.96 5.33
CA ASP A 239 -9.96 -14.73 6.13
C ASP A 239 -11.03 -13.76 5.62
N SER A 240 -11.08 -13.52 4.31
CA SER A 240 -12.12 -12.69 3.69
C SER A 240 -13.51 -13.26 3.93
N TYR A 241 -13.69 -14.58 3.85
CA TYR A 241 -14.97 -15.21 4.18
C TYR A 241 -15.33 -15.03 5.67
N LEU A 242 -14.34 -15.19 6.57
CA LEU A 242 -14.56 -14.97 7.99
C LEU A 242 -14.94 -13.51 8.28
N ASP A 243 -14.27 -12.54 7.67
CA ASP A 243 -14.50 -11.11 7.89
C ASP A 243 -15.80 -10.61 7.22
N GLU A 244 -16.11 -11.05 6.01
CA GLU A 244 -17.23 -10.54 5.22
C GLU A 244 -18.53 -11.33 5.42
N ALA A 245 -18.43 -12.65 5.59
CA ALA A 245 -19.60 -13.53 5.65
C ALA A 245 -19.92 -14.01 7.06
N ILE A 246 -18.93 -14.18 7.94
CA ILE A 246 -19.16 -14.74 9.29
C ILE A 246 -19.20 -13.65 10.36
N ALA A 247 -18.21 -12.74 10.41
CA ALA A 247 -18.09 -11.71 11.44
C ALA A 247 -19.32 -10.77 11.53
N PRO A 248 -20.03 -10.42 10.43
CA PRO A 248 -21.22 -9.60 10.52
C PRO A 248 -22.46 -10.37 11.02
N CYS A 249 -22.50 -11.70 10.88
CA CYS A 249 -23.69 -12.52 11.18
C CYS A 249 -24.24 -12.32 12.60
N PRO A 250 -23.42 -12.33 13.67
CA PRO A 250 -23.92 -12.11 15.03
C PRO A 250 -24.69 -10.79 15.20
N HIS A 251 -24.37 -9.77 14.41
CA HIS A 251 -24.96 -8.44 14.48
C HIS A 251 -26.12 -8.24 13.49
N GLN A 252 -26.41 -9.22 12.64
CA GLN A 252 -27.54 -9.15 11.72
C GLN A 252 -28.86 -9.36 12.47
N PRO A 253 -29.92 -8.60 12.11
CA PRO A 253 -31.24 -8.80 12.68
C PRO A 253 -31.80 -10.16 12.28
N VAL A 254 -32.56 -10.77 13.18
CA VAL A 254 -33.27 -12.02 12.90
C VAL A 254 -34.56 -11.67 12.17
N PHE A 255 -34.66 -12.02 10.89
CA PHE A 255 -35.77 -11.62 10.02
C PHE A 255 -35.97 -10.09 10.01
N ALA A 256 -37.18 -9.61 10.32
CA ALA A 256 -37.52 -8.19 10.41
C ALA A 256 -37.60 -7.70 11.87
N GLU A 257 -37.04 -8.46 12.81
CA GLU A 257 -37.10 -8.14 14.24
C GLU A 257 -35.97 -7.18 14.66
N SER A 258 -36.13 -6.54 15.82
CA SER A 258 -35.16 -5.60 16.37
C SER A 258 -33.99 -6.25 17.12
N PHE A 259 -34.03 -7.57 17.33
CA PHE A 259 -32.96 -8.34 17.97
C PHE A 259 -32.09 -9.07 16.93
N THR A 260 -30.85 -9.35 17.29
CA THR A 260 -29.80 -9.91 16.43
C THR A 260 -29.59 -11.40 16.69
N TYR A 261 -28.83 -12.08 15.80
CA TYR A 261 -28.46 -13.48 16.03
C TYR A 261 -27.68 -13.69 17.34
N SER A 262 -26.89 -12.70 17.77
CA SER A 262 -26.19 -12.76 19.05
C SER A 262 -27.14 -12.75 20.26
N ASP A 263 -28.28 -12.07 20.16
CA ASP A 263 -29.27 -11.96 21.24
C ASP A 263 -30.01 -13.28 21.47
N ILE A 264 -30.10 -14.14 20.46
CA ILE A 264 -30.78 -15.44 20.52
C ILE A 264 -29.81 -16.63 20.56
N TYR A 265 -28.50 -16.36 20.58
CA TYR A 265 -27.51 -17.42 20.63
C TYR A 265 -27.55 -18.13 21.98
N VAL A 266 -27.79 -19.44 21.96
CA VAL A 266 -27.67 -20.30 23.14
C VAL A 266 -26.30 -20.97 23.12
N PRO A 267 -25.39 -20.64 24.06
CA PRO A 267 -24.06 -21.20 24.07
C PRO A 267 -24.07 -22.73 24.14
N LEU A 268 -23.30 -23.36 23.25
CA LEU A 268 -23.15 -24.81 23.27
C LEU A 268 -22.40 -25.23 24.54
N LYS A 269 -23.01 -26.07 25.36
CA LYS A 269 -22.36 -26.69 26.52
C LYS A 269 -21.90 -28.10 26.18
N ALA A 270 -20.74 -28.49 26.69
CA ALA A 270 -20.26 -29.87 26.66
C ALA A 270 -20.14 -30.43 28.07
N GLN A 271 -20.30 -31.74 28.16
CA GLN A 271 -20.03 -32.52 29.36
C GLN A 271 -18.65 -33.15 29.25
N ALA A 272 -17.85 -33.10 30.32
CA ALA A 272 -16.56 -33.75 30.34
C ALA A 272 -16.69 -35.28 30.22
N LEU A 273 -15.65 -35.91 29.69
CA LEU A 273 -15.55 -37.37 29.63
C LEU A 273 -14.44 -37.85 30.57
N THR A 274 -14.68 -38.99 31.21
CA THR A 274 -13.67 -39.72 31.97
C THR A 274 -12.58 -40.28 31.06
N SER A 275 -11.48 -40.76 31.64
CA SER A 275 -10.41 -41.45 30.90
C SER A 275 -10.87 -42.72 30.16
N ALA A 276 -12.04 -43.25 30.50
CA ALA A 276 -12.66 -44.39 29.82
C ALA A 276 -13.56 -43.97 28.64
N GLY A 277 -13.76 -42.67 28.41
CA GLY A 277 -14.64 -42.13 27.37
C GLY A 277 -16.12 -42.05 27.76
N GLU A 278 -16.45 -42.36 29.01
CA GLU A 278 -17.80 -42.22 29.56
C GLU A 278 -18.04 -40.81 30.11
N THR A 279 -19.28 -40.34 30.08
CA THR A 279 -19.67 -39.03 30.62
C THR A 279 -19.28 -38.89 32.09
N ASP A 280 -18.45 -37.90 32.41
CA ASP A 280 -18.11 -37.57 33.78
C ASP A 280 -19.24 -36.73 34.39
N SER A 281 -20.06 -37.34 35.24
CA SER A 281 -21.21 -36.68 35.87
C SER A 281 -20.82 -35.85 37.11
N ALA A 282 -19.55 -35.92 37.55
CA ALA A 282 -19.06 -35.16 38.70
C ALA A 282 -18.63 -33.74 38.31
N GLU A 283 -18.28 -33.52 37.04
CA GLU A 283 -18.01 -32.18 36.51
C GLU A 283 -19.28 -31.51 35.99
N GLU A 284 -19.39 -30.19 36.15
CA GLU A 284 -20.51 -29.45 35.56
C GLU A 284 -20.31 -29.23 34.05
N PRO A 285 -21.38 -29.24 33.24
CA PRO A 285 -21.28 -28.93 31.83
C PRO A 285 -20.75 -27.49 31.62
N PHE A 286 -19.70 -27.37 30.83
CA PHE A 286 -19.01 -26.11 30.56
C PHE A 286 -19.34 -25.57 29.18
N VAL A 287 -19.20 -24.26 28.99
CA VAL A 287 -19.41 -23.62 27.68
C VAL A 287 -18.21 -23.93 26.79
N LEU A 288 -18.46 -24.60 25.67
CA LEU A 288 -17.42 -25.07 24.75
C LEU A 288 -16.55 -23.93 24.21
N GLU A 289 -17.16 -22.80 23.88
CA GLU A 289 -16.44 -21.63 23.37
C GLU A 289 -15.44 -21.08 24.41
N ALA A 290 -15.87 -21.00 25.68
CA ALA A 290 -15.02 -20.52 26.76
C ALA A 290 -13.84 -21.47 27.03
N TRP A 291 -14.12 -22.77 27.01
CA TRP A 291 -13.09 -23.80 27.15
C TRP A 291 -12.10 -23.77 25.98
N ALA A 292 -12.57 -23.68 24.73
CA ALA A 292 -11.70 -23.62 23.56
C ALA A 292 -10.78 -22.38 23.59
N LYS A 293 -11.31 -21.23 24.01
CA LYS A 293 -10.53 -19.99 24.21
C LYS A 293 -9.45 -20.15 25.29
N GLN A 294 -9.69 -20.94 26.34
CA GLN A 294 -8.68 -21.21 27.36
C GLN A 294 -7.57 -22.14 26.86
N CYS A 295 -7.87 -23.08 25.96
CA CYS A 295 -6.86 -23.99 25.39
C CYS A 295 -6.01 -23.36 24.29
N LEU A 296 -6.54 -22.36 23.57
CA LEU A 296 -5.89 -21.71 22.43
C LEU A 296 -5.04 -20.48 22.81
N ASN A 297 -5.19 -19.97 24.05
CA ASN A 297 -4.35 -18.93 24.63
C ASN A 297 -3.19 -19.54 25.42
#